data_AF-A0A6M0K3Q3-F1
#
_entry.id   AF-A0A6M0K3Q3-F1
#
_cell.length_a   1.000
_cell.length_b   1.000
_cell.length_c   1.000
_cell.angle_alpha   90.00
_cell.angle_beta   90.00
_cell.angle_gamma   90.00
#
_symmetry.space_group_name_H-M   'P 1'
#
loop_
_entity.id
_entity.type
_entity.pdbx_description
1 polymer ?
#
loop_
_entity_poly.entity_id
_entity_poly.type
_entity_poly.pdbx_seq_one_letter_code
_entity_poly.pdbx_strand_id
1 'polypeptide(L)'
;MLSVANVLGRLLMVLSLTYLLPIICSLIYRDGTFLTFLVSQAACLAAGGLMTLATRRFQRELKPRDGFMLVTLAWVLTATIATFPLLLHLELSFSDAFFEAMSGMTTTGATVITGLEALPASIDLWRHELNWIGGRDFISAFSAVIACIDNAGPGLGAVGPGTNYSSLTDYEIWVLSFTMLLGRLEVFSLLVLFTPQFWRK
;
A
#
# COMPACT_ATOMS: atom_id res chain seq x y z
N MET A 1 -11.41 -2.37 -15.56
CA MET A 1 -11.89 -1.09 -14.96
C MET A 1 -12.52 -1.31 -13.58
N LEU A 2 -13.76 -1.83 -13.46
CA LEU A 2 -14.42 -1.96 -12.14
C LEU A 2 -13.73 -2.95 -11.18
N SER A 3 -13.13 -4.02 -11.71
CA SER A 3 -12.33 -4.97 -10.91
C SER A 3 -11.03 -4.34 -10.39
N VAL A 4 -10.42 -3.42 -11.15
CA VAL A 4 -9.24 -2.65 -10.73
C VAL A 4 -9.61 -1.72 -9.58
N ALA A 5 -10.74 -1.02 -9.69
CA ALA A 5 -11.25 -0.16 -8.62
C ALA A 5 -11.55 -0.95 -7.33
N ASN A 6 -11.97 -2.21 -7.42
CA ASN A 6 -12.15 -3.05 -6.22
C ASN A 6 -10.83 -3.30 -5.49
N VAL A 7 -9.76 -3.60 -6.23
CA VAL A 7 -8.43 -3.85 -5.65
C VAL A 7 -7.85 -2.56 -5.08
N LEU A 8 -7.97 -1.44 -5.80
CA LEU A 8 -7.59 -0.12 -5.30
C LEU A 8 -8.33 0.22 -4.00
N GLY A 9 -9.61 -0.17 -3.87
CA GLY A 9 -10.41 0.12 -2.68
C GLY A 9 -9.90 -0.61 -1.45
N ARG A 10 -9.56 -1.90 -1.62
CA ARG A 10 -8.92 -2.70 -0.58
C ARG A 10 -7.54 -2.17 -0.23
N LEU A 11 -6.76 -1.73 -1.22
CA LEU A 11 -5.45 -1.11 -1.02
C LEU A 11 -5.56 0.15 -0.15
N LEU A 12 -6.54 1.02 -0.41
CA LEU A 12 -6.78 2.20 0.43
C LEU A 12 -7.21 1.84 1.86
N MET A 13 -8.03 0.81 2.03
CA MET A 13 -8.39 0.33 3.36
C MET A 13 -7.15 -0.17 4.13
N VAL A 14 -6.22 -0.86 3.47
CA VAL A 14 -4.94 -1.27 4.08
C VAL A 14 -4.07 -0.04 4.38
N LEU A 15 -3.99 0.92 3.46
CA LEU A 15 -3.28 2.19 3.67
C LEU A 15 -3.83 2.96 4.88
N SER A 16 -5.14 2.88 5.16
CA SER A 16 -5.70 3.55 6.35
C SER A 16 -5.10 3.06 7.68
N LEU A 17 -4.52 1.85 7.71
CA LEU A 17 -3.85 1.31 8.89
C LEU A 17 -2.51 2.00 9.17
N THR A 18 -1.85 2.55 8.14
CA THR A 18 -0.56 3.23 8.30
C THR A 18 -0.72 4.48 9.15
N TYR A 19 -1.85 5.20 9.01
CA TYR A 19 -2.22 6.33 9.86
C TYR A 19 -2.27 6.02 11.36
N LEU A 20 -2.33 4.76 11.80
CA LEU A 20 -2.27 4.42 13.22
C LEU A 20 -0.94 4.84 13.85
N LEU A 21 0.16 4.75 13.11
CA LEU A 21 1.49 5.09 13.60
C LEU A 21 1.63 6.59 13.95
N PRO A 22 1.28 7.56 13.09
CA PRO A 22 1.30 8.97 13.42
C PRO A 22 0.22 9.35 14.45
N ILE A 23 -0.92 8.64 14.50
CA ILE A 23 -1.91 8.82 15.57
C ILE A 23 -1.30 8.48 16.94
N ILE A 24 -0.61 7.34 17.05
CA ILE A 24 0.07 6.94 18.28
C ILE A 24 1.16 7.95 18.63
N CYS A 25 1.95 8.40 17.65
CA CYS A 25 2.96 9.44 17.85
C CYS A 25 2.33 10.72 18.42
N SER A 26 1.21 11.17 17.85
CA SER A 26 0.53 12.38 18.30
C SER A 26 0.00 12.26 19.73
N LEU A 27 -0.46 11.08 20.13
CA LEU A 27 -0.88 10.82 21.52
C LEU A 27 0.28 10.86 22.51
N ILE A 28 1.47 10.39 22.11
CA ILE A 28 2.68 10.38 22.93
C ILE A 28 3.25 11.79 23.08
N TYR A 29 3.46 12.49 21.96
CA TYR A 29 4.10 13.81 21.95
C TYR A 29 3.13 14.97 22.20
N ARG A 30 1.81 14.72 22.15
CA ARG A 30 0.75 15.73 22.37
C ARG A 30 0.94 16.98 21.50
N ASP A 31 1.30 16.76 20.25
CA ASP A 31 1.68 17.79 19.28
C ASP A 31 0.49 18.45 18.55
N GLY A 32 -0.74 18.15 18.96
CA GLY A 32 -1.96 18.76 18.39
C GLY A 32 -2.40 18.18 17.04
N THR A 33 -1.69 17.20 16.47
CA THR A 33 -1.99 16.64 15.14
C THR A 33 -2.97 15.46 15.17
N PHE A 34 -3.42 15.04 16.35
CA PHE A 34 -4.27 13.86 16.53
C PHE A 34 -5.52 13.89 15.66
N LEU A 35 -6.26 15.01 15.65
CA LEU A 35 -7.47 15.14 14.83
C LEU A 35 -7.15 15.14 13.33
N THR A 36 -6.02 15.74 12.93
CA THR A 36 -5.56 15.74 11.54
C THR A 36 -5.41 14.31 11.00
N PHE A 37 -4.70 13.46 11.74
CA PHE A 37 -4.47 12.08 11.31
C PHE A 37 -5.72 11.21 11.47
N LEU A 38 -6.55 11.42 12.50
CA LEU A 38 -7.80 10.69 12.69
C LEU A 38 -8.80 10.97 11.56
N VAL A 39 -8.97 12.23 11.17
CA VAL A 39 -9.84 12.63 10.05
C VAL A 39 -9.31 12.07 8.74
N SER A 40 -7.99 12.16 8.51
CA SER A 40 -7.35 11.62 7.29
C SER A 40 -7.48 10.09 7.20
N GLN A 41 -7.32 9.38 8.32
CA GLN A 41 -7.56 7.94 8.43
C GLN A 41 -9.02 7.59 8.10
N ALA A 42 -9.98 8.27 8.73
CA ALA A 42 -11.40 8.02 8.51
C ALA A 42 -11.80 8.30 7.05
N ALA A 43 -11.29 9.38 6.46
CA ALA A 43 -11.51 9.71 5.05
C ALA A 43 -10.93 8.65 4.11
N CYS A 44 -9.70 8.20 4.35
CA CYS A 44 -9.04 7.13 3.60
C CYS A 44 -9.84 5.81 3.68
N LEU A 45 -10.23 5.41 4.89
CA LEU A 45 -11.01 4.20 5.14
C LEU A 45 -12.39 4.27 4.50
N ALA A 46 -13.06 5.43 4.57
CA ALA A 46 -14.35 5.65 3.93
C ALA A 46 -14.24 5.61 2.41
N ALA A 47 -13.25 6.28 1.82
CA ALA A 47 -13.01 6.27 0.38
C ALA A 47 -12.72 4.85 -0.14
N GLY A 48 -11.80 4.13 0.51
CA GLY A 48 -11.49 2.74 0.18
C GLY A 48 -12.68 1.79 0.39
N GLY A 49 -13.42 1.98 1.49
CA GLY A 49 -14.61 1.21 1.83
C GLY A 49 -15.75 1.41 0.83
N LEU A 50 -16.05 2.65 0.46
CA LEU A 50 -17.05 3.00 -0.56
C LEU A 50 -16.66 2.49 -1.94
N MET A 51 -15.40 2.66 -2.33
CA MET A 51 -14.92 2.15 -3.61
C MET A 51 -14.98 0.63 -3.67
N THR A 52 -14.64 -0.04 -2.57
CA THR A 52 -14.79 -1.50 -2.43
C THR A 52 -16.27 -1.88 -2.51
N LEU A 53 -17.16 -1.24 -1.74
CA LEU A 53 -18.63 -1.42 -1.73
C LEU A 53 -19.26 -1.32 -3.11
N ALA A 54 -18.94 -0.27 -3.85
CA ALA A 54 -19.50 -0.02 -5.18
C ALA A 54 -19.07 -1.08 -6.21
N THR A 55 -17.92 -1.74 -5.98
CA THR A 55 -17.29 -2.64 -6.96
C THR A 55 -17.27 -4.11 -6.53
N ARG A 56 -17.84 -4.45 -5.36
CA ARG A 56 -17.84 -5.82 -4.78
C ARG A 56 -18.38 -6.88 -5.74
N ARG A 57 -19.32 -6.50 -6.61
CA ARG A 57 -19.99 -7.40 -7.56
C ARG A 57 -19.13 -7.75 -8.78
N PHE A 58 -18.00 -7.09 -8.99
CA PHE A 58 -17.18 -7.22 -10.19
C PHE A 58 -15.82 -7.88 -9.92
N GLN A 59 -15.84 -9.07 -9.30
CA GLN A 59 -14.66 -9.93 -9.09
C GLN A 59 -14.36 -10.69 -10.39
N ARG A 60 -13.63 -10.07 -11.31
CA ARG A 60 -13.08 -10.72 -12.51
C ARG A 60 -11.58 -10.89 -12.33
N GLU A 61 -11.03 -12.01 -12.79
CA GLU A 61 -9.58 -12.20 -12.90
C GLU A 61 -8.94 -11.03 -13.66
N LEU A 62 -7.88 -10.49 -13.07
CA LEU A 62 -7.12 -9.38 -13.65
C LEU A 62 -6.32 -9.88 -14.84
N LYS A 63 -6.50 -9.22 -15.99
CA LYS A 63 -5.64 -9.46 -17.15
C LYS A 63 -4.34 -8.65 -17.02
N PRO A 64 -3.24 -9.02 -17.69
CA PRO A 64 -1.99 -8.25 -17.64
C PRO A 64 -2.15 -6.75 -17.96
N ARG A 65 -3.05 -6.40 -18.90
CA ARG A 65 -3.40 -5.01 -19.25
C ARG A 65 -4.04 -4.22 -18.10
N ASP A 66 -4.81 -4.88 -17.23
CA ASP A 66 -5.46 -4.27 -16.08
C ASP A 66 -4.41 -3.98 -14.98
N GLY A 67 -3.31 -4.74 -14.97
CA GLY A 67 -2.16 -4.51 -14.08
C GLY A 67 -1.50 -3.15 -14.30
N PHE A 68 -1.23 -2.75 -15.55
CA PHE A 68 -0.67 -1.43 -15.85
C PHE A 68 -1.55 -0.29 -15.33
N MET A 69 -2.86 -0.39 -15.57
CA MET A 69 -3.82 0.61 -15.08
C MET A 69 -3.87 0.65 -13.55
N LEU A 70 -3.82 -0.52 -12.91
CA LEU A 70 -3.81 -0.63 -11.46
C LEU A 70 -2.60 0.08 -10.86
N VAL A 71 -1.41 -0.14 -11.42
CA VAL A 71 -0.16 0.48 -10.94
C VAL A 71 -0.24 2.00 -11.03
N THR A 72 -0.58 2.53 -12.21
CA THR A 72 -0.63 3.98 -12.43
C THR A 72 -1.68 4.64 -11.54
N LEU A 73 -2.87 4.05 -11.44
CA LEU A 73 -3.94 4.59 -10.61
C LEU A 73 -3.65 4.45 -9.13
N ALA A 74 -2.99 3.37 -8.70
CA ALA A 74 -2.58 3.19 -7.30
C ALA A 74 -1.65 4.32 -6.87
N TRP A 75 -0.57 4.59 -7.61
CA TRP A 75 0.37 5.66 -7.28
C TRP A 75 -0.29 7.03 -7.16
N VAL A 76 -1.12 7.40 -8.14
CA VAL A 76 -1.82 8.70 -8.14
C VAL A 76 -2.80 8.77 -6.97
N LEU A 77 -3.58 7.71 -6.75
CA LEU A 77 -4.63 7.70 -5.74
C LEU A 77 -4.07 7.68 -4.32
N THR A 78 -3.04 6.87 -4.06
CA THR A 78 -2.38 6.84 -2.74
C THR A 78 -1.68 8.15 -2.46
N ALA A 79 -1.07 8.81 -3.46
CA ALA A 79 -0.41 10.12 -3.29
C ALA A 79 -1.43 11.21 -2.96
N THR A 80 -2.58 11.16 -3.63
CA THR A 80 -3.71 12.08 -3.41
C THR A 80 -4.36 11.89 -2.04
N ILE A 81 -4.29 10.70 -1.46
CA ILE A 81 -4.79 10.47 -0.10
C ILE A 81 -3.73 10.82 0.93
N ALA A 82 -2.45 10.50 0.68
CA ALA A 82 -1.35 10.83 1.58
C ALA A 82 -1.12 12.34 1.77
N THR A 83 -1.70 13.15 0.89
CA THR A 83 -1.69 14.62 0.94
C THR A 83 -2.59 15.20 2.01
N PHE A 84 -3.68 14.51 2.38
CA PHE A 84 -4.69 15.03 3.30
C PHE A 84 -4.14 15.53 4.65
N PRO A 85 -3.31 14.77 5.39
CA PRO A 85 -2.81 15.24 6.68
C PRO A 85 -1.91 16.48 6.54
N LEU A 86 -1.15 16.59 5.45
CA LEU A 86 -0.29 17.75 5.18
C LEU A 86 -1.10 19.00 4.86
N LEU A 87 -2.17 18.85 4.07
CA LEU A 87 -3.09 19.95 3.72
C LEU A 87 -3.82 20.49 4.94
N LEU A 88 -4.26 19.61 5.83
CA LEU A 88 -5.07 20.00 6.99
C LEU A 88 -4.26 20.71 8.09
N HIS A 89 -2.94 20.50 8.16
CA HIS A 89 -2.13 21.05 9.26
C HIS A 89 -1.10 22.10 8.83
N LEU A 90 -0.48 21.97 7.65
CA LEU A 90 0.61 22.86 7.24
C LEU A 90 0.15 24.03 6.37
N GLU A 91 -1.16 24.18 6.12
CA GLU A 91 -1.75 25.21 5.25
C GLU A 91 -1.07 25.33 3.87
N LEU A 92 -0.48 24.24 3.38
CA LEU A 92 0.23 24.19 2.11
C LEU A 92 -0.74 24.28 0.92
N SER A 93 -0.23 24.75 -0.21
CA SER A 93 -0.95 24.60 -1.47
C SER A 93 -1.13 23.10 -1.81
N PHE A 94 -2.17 22.78 -2.57
CA PHE A 94 -2.39 21.40 -3.04
C PHE A 94 -1.17 20.84 -3.76
N SER A 95 -0.53 21.64 -4.62
CA SER A 95 0.66 21.23 -5.36
C SER A 95 1.84 20.91 -4.43
N ASP A 96 2.06 21.71 -3.39
CA ASP A 96 3.20 21.52 -2.49
C ASP A 96 3.01 20.27 -1.62
N ALA A 97 1.80 20.11 -1.07
CA ALA A 97 1.46 18.91 -0.30
C ALA A 97 1.50 17.66 -1.17
N PHE A 98 1.02 17.73 -2.43
CA PHE A 98 1.06 16.61 -3.37
C PHE A 98 2.49 16.26 -3.76
N PHE A 99 3.33 17.27 -3.96
CA PHE A 99 4.74 17.07 -4.22
C PHE A 99 5.44 16.38 -3.03
N GLU A 100 5.20 16.80 -1.79
CA GLU A 100 5.74 16.14 -0.59
C GLU A 100 5.28 14.68 -0.49
N ALA A 101 3.97 14.43 -0.63
CA ALA A 101 3.42 13.09 -0.52
C ALA A 101 3.96 12.16 -1.61
N MET A 102 4.02 12.66 -2.85
CA MET A 102 4.56 11.90 -3.98
C MET A 102 6.05 11.62 -3.77
N SER A 103 6.84 12.64 -3.44
CA SER A 103 8.28 12.54 -3.18
C SER A 103 8.61 11.53 -2.08
N GLY A 104 7.85 11.54 -0.99
CA GLY A 104 8.01 10.56 0.09
C GLY A 104 7.67 9.15 -0.36
N MET A 105 6.50 8.95 -0.98
CA MET A 105 6.09 7.61 -1.42
C MET A 105 6.95 7.03 -2.55
N THR A 106 7.55 7.86 -3.40
CA THR A 106 8.49 7.43 -4.45
C THR A 106 9.94 7.43 -3.98
N THR A 107 10.18 7.57 -2.67
CA THR A 107 11.51 7.57 -2.04
C THR A 107 12.50 8.55 -2.65
N THR A 108 11.96 9.62 -3.26
CA THR A 108 12.74 10.67 -3.89
C THR A 108 13.38 11.58 -2.85
N GLY A 109 12.70 11.78 -1.72
CA GLY A 109 13.24 12.54 -0.58
C GLY A 109 13.46 14.03 -0.86
N ALA A 110 12.86 14.56 -1.93
CA ALA A 110 12.80 16.00 -2.20
C ALA A 110 11.74 16.67 -1.31
N THR A 111 11.99 17.92 -0.89
CA THR A 111 11.09 18.65 0.00
C THR A 111 10.91 20.10 -0.45
N VAL A 112 9.69 20.61 -0.31
CA VAL A 112 9.28 22.02 -0.49
C VAL A 112 8.98 22.69 0.86
N ILE A 113 8.90 21.92 1.95
CA ILE A 113 8.66 22.45 3.29
C ILE A 113 9.95 23.10 3.83
N THR A 114 9.83 24.34 4.28
CA THR A 114 10.90 25.07 4.98
C THR A 114 10.72 24.99 6.49
N GLY A 115 11.82 24.97 7.26
CA GLY A 115 11.75 24.99 8.74
C GLY A 115 11.40 23.62 9.36
N LEU A 116 11.94 22.54 8.79
CA LEU A 116 11.68 21.15 9.20
C LEU A 116 11.90 20.90 10.69
N GLU A 117 12.85 21.60 11.31
CA GLU A 117 13.20 21.43 12.73
C GLU A 117 12.07 21.82 13.70
N ALA A 118 11.09 22.60 13.25
CA ALA A 118 9.95 23.04 14.05
C ALA A 118 8.67 22.25 13.79
N LEU A 119 8.71 21.21 12.94
CA LEU A 119 7.53 20.42 12.62
C LEU A 119 7.08 19.56 13.80
N PRO A 120 5.77 19.32 13.95
CA PRO A 120 5.25 18.32 14.87
C PRO A 120 5.85 16.94 14.57
N ALA A 121 6.25 16.22 15.62
CA ALA A 121 6.89 14.90 15.50
C ALA A 121 6.03 13.89 14.71
N SER A 122 4.70 13.99 14.78
CA SER A 122 3.80 13.09 14.03
C SER A 122 3.77 13.39 12.53
N ILE A 123 4.00 14.65 12.13
CA ILE A 123 4.08 15.04 10.72
C ILE A 123 5.40 14.62 10.12
N ASP A 124 6.50 14.80 10.86
CA ASP A 124 7.79 14.28 10.42
C ASP A 124 7.79 12.76 10.35
N LEU A 125 7.17 12.09 11.33
CA LEU A 125 6.98 10.64 11.29
C LEU A 125 6.18 10.22 10.05
N TRP A 126 5.08 10.91 9.73
CA TRP A 126 4.30 10.63 8.52
C TRP A 126 5.16 10.74 7.26
N ARG A 127 5.98 11.78 7.14
CA ARG A 127 6.88 11.97 5.99
C ARG A 127 7.92 10.85 5.88
N HIS A 128 8.50 10.42 6.99
CA HIS A 128 9.41 9.28 7.02
C HIS A 128 8.69 7.96 6.72
N GLU A 129 7.48 7.79 7.24
CA GLU A 129 6.65 6.62 7.00
C GLU A 129 6.27 6.49 5.52
N LEU A 130 5.95 7.58 4.83
CA LEU A 130 5.73 7.57 3.38
C LEU A 130 6.95 7.03 2.62
N ASN A 131 8.16 7.39 3.06
CA ASN A 131 9.41 6.84 2.50
C ASN A 131 9.59 5.36 2.86
N TRP A 132 9.13 4.90 4.02
CA TRP A 132 9.19 3.48 4.38
C TRP A 132 8.20 2.64 3.59
N ILE A 133 6.98 3.14 3.40
CA ILE A 133 5.95 2.51 2.54
C ILE A 133 6.43 2.50 1.08
N GLY A 134 7.11 3.55 0.65
CA GLY A 134 7.75 3.65 -0.67
C GLY A 134 9.06 2.87 -0.82
N GLY A 135 9.69 2.51 0.30
CA GLY A 135 11.11 2.13 0.46
C GLY A 135 11.63 1.08 -0.50
N ARG A 136 10.75 0.17 -0.91
CA ARG A 136 10.89 -0.66 -2.09
C ARG A 136 9.53 -0.77 -2.72
N ASP A 137 9.40 -0.19 -3.91
CA ASP A 137 8.18 -0.07 -4.73
C ASP A 137 7.08 -1.02 -4.24
N PHE A 138 6.18 -0.48 -3.40
CA PHE A 138 5.09 -1.22 -2.78
C PHE A 138 4.31 -2.05 -3.80
N ILE A 139 4.22 -1.57 -5.04
CA ILE A 139 3.52 -2.24 -6.12
C ILE A 139 4.35 -3.39 -6.68
N SER A 140 5.67 -3.24 -6.85
CA SER A 140 6.56 -4.37 -7.17
C SER A 140 6.50 -5.44 -6.09
N ALA A 141 6.59 -5.06 -4.81
CA ALA A 141 6.53 -6.01 -3.70
C ALA A 141 5.18 -6.73 -3.64
N PHE A 142 4.08 -5.98 -3.71
CA PHE A 142 2.72 -6.55 -3.66
C PHE A 142 2.40 -7.42 -4.87
N SER A 143 2.75 -6.96 -6.08
CA SER A 143 2.53 -7.73 -7.31
C SER A 143 3.45 -8.92 -7.43
N ALA A 144 4.68 -8.86 -6.91
CA ALA A 144 5.57 -10.02 -6.79
C ALA A 144 4.93 -11.10 -5.93
N VAL A 145 4.39 -10.74 -4.76
CA VAL A 145 3.71 -11.69 -3.86
C VAL A 145 2.49 -12.31 -4.54
N ILE A 146 1.65 -11.52 -5.22
CA ILE A 146 0.49 -12.05 -5.96
C ILE A 146 0.94 -12.95 -7.12
N ALA A 147 1.92 -12.54 -7.90
CA ALA A 147 2.42 -13.36 -9.02
C ALA A 147 3.03 -14.68 -8.53
N CYS A 148 3.67 -14.66 -7.36
CA CYS A 148 4.23 -15.85 -6.73
C CYS A 148 3.15 -16.75 -6.14
N ILE A 149 2.13 -16.21 -5.46
CA ILE A 149 1.04 -17.02 -4.88
C ILE A 149 0.17 -17.68 -5.95
N ASP A 150 -0.08 -16.99 -7.07
CA ASP A 150 -0.84 -17.55 -8.20
C ASP A 150 0.05 -18.37 -9.16
N ASN A 151 1.36 -18.48 -8.87
CA ASN A 151 2.37 -19.07 -9.75
C ASN A 151 2.32 -18.53 -11.21
N ALA A 152 1.92 -17.26 -11.36
CA ALA A 152 1.74 -16.62 -12.65
C ALA A 152 3.08 -16.29 -13.35
N GLY A 153 4.15 -16.08 -12.57
CA GLY A 153 5.49 -15.78 -13.06
C GLY A 153 5.86 -14.29 -12.94
N PRO A 154 5.51 -13.42 -13.90
CA PRO A 154 5.83 -11.99 -13.83
C PRO A 154 4.82 -11.22 -12.97
N GLY A 155 5.33 -10.31 -12.13
CA GLY A 155 4.56 -9.32 -11.39
C GLY A 155 4.35 -8.04 -12.19
N LEU A 156 4.39 -6.90 -11.51
CA LEU A 156 4.28 -5.56 -12.09
C LEU A 156 5.43 -4.68 -11.57
N GLY A 157 5.76 -3.61 -12.28
CA GLY A 157 6.89 -2.74 -11.91
C GLY A 157 8.25 -3.39 -12.17
N ALA A 158 9.13 -3.38 -11.19
CA ALA A 158 10.49 -3.93 -11.25
C ALA A 158 10.54 -5.45 -11.44
N VAL A 159 9.46 -6.17 -11.10
CA VAL A 159 9.31 -7.63 -11.34
C VAL A 159 8.38 -7.94 -12.52
N GLY A 160 8.16 -6.97 -13.41
CA GLY A 160 7.24 -7.06 -14.54
C GLY A 160 7.68 -7.99 -15.69
N PRO A 161 6.86 -8.13 -16.76
CA PRO A 161 7.12 -9.06 -17.86
C PRO A 161 8.38 -8.76 -18.69
N GLY A 162 8.90 -7.53 -18.62
CA GLY A 162 10.12 -7.10 -19.30
C GLY A 162 11.35 -7.03 -18.39
N THR A 163 11.18 -7.35 -17.10
CA THR A 163 12.23 -7.33 -16.09
C THR A 163 12.24 -8.67 -15.34
N ASN A 164 13.07 -8.81 -14.30
CA ASN A 164 13.18 -10.05 -13.53
C ASN A 164 13.37 -9.76 -12.03
N TYR A 165 13.48 -10.81 -11.23
CA TYR A 165 13.57 -10.72 -9.77
C TYR A 165 15.00 -10.44 -9.24
N SER A 166 15.98 -10.12 -10.10
CA SER A 166 17.38 -9.96 -9.68
C SER A 166 17.66 -8.71 -8.85
N SER A 167 16.78 -7.70 -8.93
CA SER A 167 16.88 -6.48 -8.13
C SER A 167 16.38 -6.67 -6.69
N LEU A 168 15.88 -7.86 -6.35
CA LEU A 168 15.41 -8.18 -5.01
C LEU A 168 16.57 -8.63 -4.12
N THR A 169 16.45 -8.32 -2.84
CA THR A 169 17.35 -8.81 -1.80
C THR A 169 17.08 -10.27 -1.45
N ASP A 170 18.09 -10.92 -0.88
CA ASP A 170 18.02 -12.33 -0.47
C ASP A 170 16.80 -12.64 0.41
N TYR A 171 16.47 -11.74 1.34
CA TYR A 171 15.29 -11.87 2.19
C TYR A 171 13.98 -11.91 1.37
N GLU A 172 13.83 -11.02 0.40
CA GLU A 172 12.64 -10.94 -0.45
C GLU A 172 12.49 -12.19 -1.33
N ILE A 173 13.61 -12.67 -1.89
CA ILE A 173 13.61 -13.91 -2.69
C ILE A 173 13.19 -15.11 -1.84
N TRP A 174 13.65 -15.22 -0.60
CA TRP A 174 13.22 -16.29 0.32
C TRP A 174 11.73 -16.20 0.65
N VAL A 175 11.21 -15.01 0.92
CA VAL A 175 9.77 -14.79 1.18
C VAL A 175 8.93 -15.16 -0.05
N LEU A 176 9.32 -14.74 -1.25
CA LEU A 176 8.60 -15.06 -2.49
C LEU A 176 8.67 -16.56 -2.81
N SER A 177 9.82 -17.21 -2.58
CA SER A 177 9.97 -18.66 -2.77
C SER A 177 9.02 -19.45 -1.87
N PHE A 178 8.88 -19.04 -0.61
CA PHE A 178 7.89 -19.62 0.32
C PHE A 178 6.46 -19.37 -0.15
N THR A 179 6.18 -18.17 -0.66
CA THR A 179 4.87 -17.79 -1.20
C THR A 179 4.49 -18.62 -2.43
N MET A 180 5.42 -18.95 -3.33
CA MET A 180 5.19 -19.86 -4.46
C MET A 180 4.82 -21.28 -4.00
N LEU A 181 5.47 -21.75 -2.93
CA LEU A 181 5.21 -23.06 -2.35
C LEU A 181 3.80 -23.12 -1.75
N LEU A 182 3.38 -22.06 -1.04
CA LEU A 182 2.00 -21.90 -0.58
C LEU A 182 1.00 -21.81 -1.73
N GLY A 183 1.34 -21.10 -2.81
CA GLY A 183 0.51 -21.00 -4.01
C GLY A 183 0.26 -22.34 -4.71
N ARG A 184 1.30 -23.19 -4.76
CA ARG A 184 1.25 -24.55 -5.31
C ARG A 184 0.50 -25.52 -4.38
N LEU A 185 0.59 -25.32 -3.08
CA LEU A 185 -0.20 -26.04 -2.08
C LEU A 185 -1.56 -25.34 -1.99
N GLU A 186 -2.38 -25.48 -3.04
CA GLU A 186 -3.73 -24.91 -3.13
C GLU A 186 -4.38 -24.87 -1.74
N VAL A 187 -4.94 -23.73 -1.34
CA VAL A 187 -5.52 -23.50 0.00
C VAL A 187 -6.43 -24.65 0.48
N PHE A 188 -7.03 -25.41 -0.45
CA PHE A 188 -7.75 -26.66 -0.22
C PHE A 188 -6.93 -27.80 0.37
N SER A 189 -5.67 -28.00 -0.02
CA SER A 189 -4.75 -29.01 0.52
C SER A 189 -4.38 -28.73 1.97
N LEU A 190 -4.16 -27.46 2.32
CA LEU A 190 -3.95 -27.04 3.72
C LEU A 190 -5.24 -27.15 4.54
N LEU A 191 -6.39 -26.75 4.00
CA LEU A 191 -7.69 -26.95 4.66
C LEU A 191 -8.00 -28.43 4.90
N VAL A 192 -7.67 -29.32 3.95
CA VAL A 192 -7.79 -30.77 4.10
C VAL A 192 -6.84 -31.31 5.18
N LEU A 193 -5.60 -30.80 5.28
CA LEU A 193 -4.67 -31.15 6.36
C LEU A 193 -5.22 -30.80 7.75
N PHE A 194 -5.98 -29.71 7.89
CA PHE A 194 -6.64 -29.35 9.15
C PHE A 194 -8.01 -30.02 9.35
N THR A 195 -8.48 -30.80 8.37
CA THR A 195 -9.74 -31.54 8.49
C THR A 195 -9.48 -32.89 9.19
N PRO A 196 -10.16 -33.21 10.31
CA PRO A 196 -9.92 -34.44 11.09
C PRO A 196 -10.11 -35.75 10.30
N GLN A 197 -10.80 -35.70 9.16
CA GLN A 197 -11.03 -36.82 8.26
C GLN A 197 -9.76 -37.25 7.51
N PHE A 198 -8.79 -36.35 7.31
CA PHE A 198 -7.51 -36.68 6.67
C PHE A 198 -6.59 -37.52 7.59
N TRP A 199 -6.68 -37.30 8.91
CA TRP A 199 -5.86 -37.99 9.92
C TRP A 199 -6.51 -39.23 10.50
N ARG A 200 -7.78 -39.50 10.16
CA ARG A 200 -8.47 -40.73 10.55
C ARG A 200 -8.34 -41.75 9.42
N LYS A 201 -7.60 -42.82 9.70
CA LYS A 201 -7.54 -44.03 8.86
C LYS A 201 -8.92 -44.61 8.61
#